data_AF-A0A3D1TD03-F1
#
_entry.id   AF-A0A3D1TD03-F1
#
_cell.length_a   1.000
_cell.length_b   1.000
_cell.length_c   1.000
_cell.angle_alpha   90.00
_cell.angle_beta   90.00
_cell.angle_gamma   90.00
#
_symmetry.space_group_name_H-M   'P 1'
#
loop_
_entity.id
_entity.type
_entity.pdbx_description
1 polymer ?
#
loop_
_entity_poly.entity_id
_entity_poly.type
_entity_poly.pdbx_seq_one_letter_code
_entity_poly.pdbx_strand_id
1 'polypeptide(L)'
;MYIESVPHRNSLPAILLRESYRDENGKVRKHTLANLSKWDSQVVEGLRSLLRGGTVSPLPMEQSFKIVRSLSHGNVAAVLGSFRNIGLDRIISPRPSQHRDLSIAMITARILLRRGGG
;
A
#
# COMPACT_ATOMS: atom_id res chain seq x y z
N MET A 1 -3.47 -25.17 -8.78
CA MET A 1 -2.10 -25.43 -8.25
C MET A 1 -1.87 -24.53 -7.04
N TYR A 2 -1.03 -24.95 -6.09
CA TYR A 2 -0.72 -24.19 -4.87
C TYR A 2 0.67 -24.56 -4.34
N ILE A 3 1.26 -23.69 -3.52
CA ILE A 3 2.55 -23.95 -2.85
C ILE A 3 2.30 -24.38 -1.40
N GLU A 4 2.88 -25.50 -0.99
CA GLU A 4 2.79 -26.07 0.37
C GLU A 4 4.17 -26.08 1.03
N SER A 5 4.25 -25.68 2.30
CA SER A 5 5.46 -25.80 3.13
C SER A 5 5.32 -27.03 4.03
N VAL A 6 6.18 -28.02 3.85
CA VAL A 6 6.16 -29.28 4.61
C VAL A 6 7.31 -29.26 5.62
N PRO A 7 7.04 -29.28 6.93
CA PRO A 7 8.10 -29.23 7.94
C PRO A 7 8.96 -30.50 7.89
N HIS A 8 10.28 -30.33 8.10
CA HIS A 8 11.21 -31.44 8.27
C HIS A 8 11.81 -31.38 9.68
N ARG A 9 12.01 -32.53 10.34
CA ARG A 9 12.47 -32.56 11.75
C ARG A 9 13.90 -32.06 11.91
N ASN A 10 14.75 -32.27 10.90
CA ASN A 10 16.19 -32.03 10.98
C ASN A 10 16.73 -31.06 9.92
N SER A 11 15.85 -30.35 9.19
CA SER A 11 16.25 -29.45 8.11
C SER A 11 15.21 -28.37 7.86
N LEU A 12 15.56 -27.42 6.99
CA LEU A 12 14.61 -26.43 6.47
C LEU A 12 13.38 -27.12 5.84
N PRO A 13 12.19 -26.49 5.94
CA PRO A 13 10.97 -27.06 5.41
C PRO A 13 11.02 -27.20 3.89
N ALA A 14 10.42 -28.27 3.37
CA ALA A 14 10.32 -28.49 1.94
C ALA A 14 9.21 -27.63 1.35
N ILE A 15 9.53 -26.83 0.35
CA ILE A 15 8.56 -26.00 -0.38
C ILE A 15 8.17 -26.74 -1.65
N LEU A 16 6.89 -27.11 -1.79
CA LEU A 16 6.39 -27.93 -2.90
C LEU A 16 5.30 -27.21 -3.70
N LEU A 17 5.40 -27.25 -5.03
CA LEU A 17 4.30 -26.90 -5.92
C LEU A 17 3.42 -28.13 -6.14
N ARG A 18 2.11 -27.98 -5.91
CA ARG A 18 1.16 -29.09 -5.94
C ARG A 18 -0.11 -28.74 -6.67
N GLU A 19 -0.81 -29.76 -7.13
CA GLU A 19 -2.17 -29.65 -7.61
C GLU A 19 -3.09 -30.65 -6.92
N SER A 20 -4.36 -30.29 -6.84
CA SER A 20 -5.42 -31.16 -6.36
C SER A 20 -6.24 -31.67 -7.54
N TYR A 21 -6.42 -32.97 -7.63
CA TYR A 21 -7.27 -33.61 -8.64
C TYR A 21 -8.25 -34.57 -7.94
N ARG A 22 -9.28 -35.01 -8.66
CA ARG A 22 -10.20 -36.06 -8.19
C ARG A 22 -9.85 -37.36 -8.89
N ASP A 23 -9.71 -38.44 -8.13
CA ASP A 23 -9.57 -39.77 -8.68
C ASP A 23 -10.90 -40.29 -9.24
N GLU A 24 -10.88 -41.46 -9.87
CA GLU A 24 -12.05 -42.11 -10.48
C GLU A 24 -13.19 -42.35 -9.48
N ASN A 25 -12.88 -42.43 -8.18
CA ASN A 25 -13.84 -42.57 -7.08
C ASN A 25 -14.31 -41.21 -6.52
N GLY A 26 -13.96 -40.10 -7.18
CA GLY A 26 -14.31 -38.75 -6.78
C GLY A 26 -13.52 -38.21 -5.59
N LYS A 27 -12.51 -38.93 -5.09
CA LYS A 27 -11.73 -38.53 -3.91
C LYS A 27 -10.64 -37.53 -4.29
N VAL A 28 -10.52 -36.47 -3.51
CA VAL A 28 -9.48 -35.44 -3.71
C VAL A 28 -8.12 -36.00 -3.36
N ARG A 29 -7.19 -35.93 -4.32
CA ARG A 29 -5.79 -36.34 -4.20
C ARG A 29 -4.88 -35.14 -4.48
N LYS A 30 -3.70 -35.16 -3.85
CA LYS A 30 -2.65 -34.16 -4.04
C LYS A 30 -1.54 -34.74 -4.91
N HIS A 31 -1.24 -34.11 -6.03
CA HIS A 31 -0.08 -34.44 -6.87
C HIS A 31 1.02 -33.39 -6.67
N THR A 32 2.27 -33.82 -6.55
CA THR A 32 3.42 -32.91 -6.41
C THR A 32 4.04 -32.68 -7.79
N LEU A 33 4.04 -31.42 -8.22
CA LEU A 33 4.54 -31.02 -9.54
C LEU A 33 6.03 -30.65 -9.50
N ALA A 34 6.47 -29.95 -8.46
CA ALA A 34 7.86 -29.53 -8.31
C ALA A 34 8.27 -29.31 -6.85
N ASN A 35 9.58 -29.43 -6.59
CA ASN A 35 10.21 -29.05 -5.33
C ASN A 35 10.93 -27.71 -5.51
N LEU A 36 10.44 -26.67 -4.83
CA LEU A 36 10.93 -25.29 -4.89
C LEU A 36 11.85 -24.94 -3.69
N SER A 37 12.26 -25.92 -2.88
CA SER A 37 13.01 -25.67 -1.63
C SER A 37 14.38 -24.99 -1.84
N LYS A 38 14.92 -25.04 -3.06
CA LYS A 38 16.18 -24.41 -3.44
C LYS A 38 16.00 -23.03 -4.08
N TRP A 39 14.77 -22.60 -4.32
CA TRP A 39 14.50 -21.30 -4.93
C TRP A 39 14.63 -20.19 -3.89
N ASP A 40 14.98 -19.00 -4.35
CA ASP A 40 14.95 -17.81 -3.52
C ASP A 40 13.54 -17.57 -2.95
N SER A 41 13.46 -17.19 -1.68
CA SER A 41 12.19 -17.01 -0.97
C SER A 41 11.31 -15.94 -1.60
N GLN A 42 11.90 -14.89 -2.19
CA GLN A 42 11.19 -13.83 -2.89
C GLN A 42 10.52 -14.34 -4.16
N VAL A 43 11.18 -15.23 -4.90
CA VAL A 43 10.62 -15.87 -6.11
C VAL A 43 9.45 -16.78 -5.74
N VAL A 44 9.60 -17.57 -4.67
CA VAL A 44 8.53 -18.43 -4.15
C VAL A 44 7.31 -17.60 -3.73
N GLU A 45 7.53 -16.46 -3.05
CA GLU A 45 6.43 -15.59 -2.63
C GLU A 45 5.73 -14.94 -3.83
N GLY A 46 6.48 -14.45 -4.83
CA GLY A 46 5.90 -13.92 -6.07
C GLY A 46 5.03 -14.96 -6.78
N LEU A 47 5.53 -16.19 -6.93
CA LEU A 47 4.76 -17.30 -7.51
C LEU A 47 3.53 -17.64 -6.67
N ARG A 48 3.63 -17.60 -5.34
CA ARG A 48 2.50 -17.82 -4.42
C ARG A 48 1.41 -16.77 -4.64
N SER A 49 1.76 -15.51 -4.82
CA SER A 49 0.81 -14.43 -5.13
C SER A 49 0.11 -14.66 -6.47
N LEU A 50 0.85 -15.03 -7.52
CA LEU A 50 0.29 -15.31 -8.85
C LEU A 50 -0.70 -16.49 -8.80
N LEU A 51 -0.35 -17.59 -8.11
CA LEU A 51 -1.22 -18.76 -8.00
C LEU A 51 -2.51 -18.50 -7.21
N ARG A 52 -2.55 -17.46 -6.37
CA ARG A 52 -3.76 -17.01 -5.66
C ARG A 52 -4.64 -16.06 -6.49
N GLY A 53 -4.26 -15.78 -7.75
CA GLY A 53 -4.95 -14.81 -8.59
C GLY A 53 -4.54 -13.35 -8.33
N GLY A 54 -3.46 -13.13 -7.56
CA GLY A 54 -2.86 -11.81 -7.39
C GLY A 54 -2.01 -11.43 -8.61
N THR A 55 -1.74 -10.13 -8.77
CA THR A 55 -0.81 -9.62 -9.77
C THR A 55 0.54 -9.30 -9.11
N VAL A 56 1.63 -9.75 -9.73
CA VAL A 56 2.98 -9.32 -9.34
C VAL A 56 3.32 -8.12 -10.19
N SER A 57 3.39 -6.94 -9.57
CA SER A 57 3.87 -5.75 -10.26
C SER A 57 5.35 -5.94 -10.62
N PRO A 58 5.75 -5.75 -11.90
CA PRO A 58 7.15 -5.79 -12.29
C PRO A 58 7.95 -4.60 -11.73
N LEU A 59 7.25 -3.59 -11.19
CA LEU A 59 7.87 -2.44 -10.55
C LEU A 59 7.99 -2.68 -9.03
N PRO A 60 9.15 -2.38 -8.43
CA PRO A 60 9.27 -2.27 -6.98
C PRO A 60 8.12 -1.42 -6.42
N MET A 61 7.60 -1.77 -5.24
CA MET A 61 6.48 -1.06 -4.63
C MET A 61 6.76 0.45 -4.50
N GLU A 62 8.03 0.82 -4.32
CA GLU A 62 8.52 2.21 -4.28
C GLU A 62 8.38 2.96 -5.62
N GLN A 63 8.41 2.25 -6.74
CA GLN A 63 8.18 2.79 -8.09
C GLN A 63 6.71 2.69 -8.52
N SER A 64 5.89 1.95 -7.77
CA SER A 64 4.45 1.80 -8.05
C SER A 64 3.64 3.00 -7.60
N PHE A 65 4.21 3.89 -6.77
CA PHE A 65 3.58 5.12 -6.33
C PHE A 65 4.29 6.34 -6.92
N LYS A 66 3.62 7.05 -7.83
CA LYS A 66 4.08 8.34 -8.33
C LYS A 66 3.63 9.44 -7.38
N ILE A 67 4.57 10.12 -6.73
CA ILE A 67 4.27 11.33 -5.96
C ILE A 67 3.78 12.40 -6.94
N VAL A 68 2.48 12.70 -6.93
CA VAL A 68 1.86 13.62 -7.90
C VAL A 68 2.21 15.08 -7.59
N ARG A 69 2.23 15.47 -6.30
CA ARG A 69 2.71 16.76 -5.81
C ARG A 69 3.15 16.65 -4.35
N SER A 70 4.31 17.22 -4.02
CA SER A 70 4.76 17.44 -2.65
C SER A 70 4.45 18.89 -2.28
N LEU A 71 3.36 19.14 -1.56
CA LEU A 71 3.24 20.43 -0.87
C LEU A 71 4.19 20.36 0.32
N SER A 72 5.35 21.01 0.22
CA SER A 72 6.28 21.10 1.34
C SER A 72 5.53 21.64 2.55
N HIS A 73 5.68 21.00 3.71
CA HIS A 73 5.07 21.45 4.97
C HIS A 73 5.39 22.94 5.26
N GLY A 74 6.52 23.43 4.76
CA GLY A 74 6.91 24.85 4.82
C GLY A 74 5.89 25.81 4.19
N ASN A 75 5.26 25.45 3.08
CA ASN A 75 4.26 26.31 2.44
C ASN A 75 2.98 26.42 3.30
N VAL A 76 2.56 25.30 3.91
CA VAL A 76 1.44 25.29 4.86
C VAL A 76 1.78 26.16 6.07
N ALA A 77 2.97 26.01 6.63
CA ALA A 77 3.43 26.81 7.77
C ALA A 77 3.50 28.31 7.44
N ALA A 78 3.96 28.68 6.24
CA ALA A 78 4.03 30.08 5.80
C ALA A 78 2.64 30.73 5.67
N VAL A 79 1.66 30.02 5.10
CA VAL A 79 0.28 30.53 4.99
C VAL A 79 -0.37 30.66 6.37
N LEU A 80 -0.26 29.65 7.23
CA LEU A 80 -0.81 29.70 8.58
C LEU A 80 -0.14 30.78 9.44
N GLY A 81 1.18 30.98 9.31
CA GLY A 81 1.90 32.07 9.96
C GLY A 81 1.41 33.44 9.50
N SER A 82 1.18 33.60 8.19
CA SER A 82 0.64 34.83 7.62
C SER A 82 -0.77 35.13 8.15
N PHE A 83 -1.64 34.13 8.25
CA PHE A 83 -2.98 34.29 8.82
C PHE A 83 -2.96 34.75 10.28
N ARG A 84 -2.03 34.24 11.09
CA ARG A 84 -1.84 34.69 12.48
C ARG A 84 -1.34 36.13 12.53
N ASN A 85 -0.42 36.51 11.65
CA ASN A 85 0.13 37.86 11.60
C ASN A 85 -0.93 38.92 11.25
N ILE A 86 -1.85 38.59 10.34
CA ILE A 86 -2.95 39.49 9.96
C ILE A 86 -4.20 39.34 10.85
N GLY A 87 -4.18 38.39 11.80
CA GLY A 87 -5.31 38.11 12.70
C GLY A 87 -6.55 37.53 12.03
N LEU A 88 -6.42 36.86 10.87
CA LEU A 88 -7.55 36.31 10.12
C LEU A 88 -8.36 35.31 10.95
N ASP A 89 -7.69 34.52 11.79
CA ASP A 89 -8.32 33.58 12.71
C ASP A 89 -9.28 34.29 13.67
N ARG A 90 -8.86 35.44 14.21
CA ARG A 90 -9.67 36.24 15.15
C ARG A 90 -10.83 36.95 14.46
N ILE A 91 -10.68 37.30 13.17
CA ILE A 91 -11.76 37.89 12.35
C ILE A 91 -12.85 36.84 12.10
N ILE A 92 -12.48 35.59 11.79
CA ILE A 92 -13.45 34.50 11.57
C ILE A 92 -14.19 34.18 12.87
N SER A 93 -13.45 34.01 13.98
CA SER A 93 -14.06 33.85 15.29
C SER A 93 -13.07 34.22 16.39
N PRO A 94 -13.47 35.05 17.37
CA PRO A 94 -12.58 35.48 18.45
C PRO A 94 -12.16 34.33 19.38
N ARG A 95 -12.94 33.23 19.42
CA ARG A 95 -12.62 32.04 20.21
C ARG A 95 -12.20 30.86 19.33
N PRO A 96 -11.22 30.06 19.76
CA PRO A 96 -10.89 28.83 19.08
C PRO A 96 -12.08 27.87 19.05
N SER A 97 -12.35 27.31 17.87
CA SER A 97 -13.40 26.34 17.64
C SER A 97 -13.06 25.49 16.43
N GLN A 98 -13.60 24.27 16.39
CA GLN A 98 -13.44 23.37 15.26
C GLN A 98 -13.90 24.01 13.94
N HIS A 99 -14.99 24.79 13.97
CA HIS A 99 -15.52 25.48 12.80
C HIS A 99 -14.55 26.55 12.26
N ARG A 100 -13.90 27.30 13.16
CA ARG A 100 -12.87 28.28 12.78
C ARG A 100 -11.66 27.59 12.15
N ASP A 101 -11.19 26.52 12.78
CA ASP A 101 -9.99 25.82 12.32
C ASP A 101 -10.24 25.12 10.97
N LEU A 102 -11.43 24.56 10.75
CA LEU A 102 -11.87 24.04 9.45
C LEU A 102 -11.94 25.14 8.38
N SER A 103 -12.45 26.31 8.73
CA SER A 103 -12.52 27.46 7.81
C SER A 103 -11.10 27.89 7.40
N ILE A 104 -10.19 28.04 8.36
CA ILE A 104 -8.78 28.35 8.10
C ILE A 104 -8.13 27.28 7.23
N ALA A 105 -8.39 26.00 7.50
CA ALA A 105 -7.85 24.88 6.72
C ALA A 105 -8.35 24.92 5.27
N MET A 106 -9.65 25.18 5.05
CA MET A 106 -10.23 25.30 3.71
C MET A 106 -9.62 26.48 2.92
N ILE A 107 -9.42 27.63 3.56
CA ILE A 107 -8.81 28.80 2.92
C ILE A 107 -7.34 28.49 2.59
N THR A 108 -6.60 27.91 3.54
CA THR A 108 -5.20 27.49 3.34
C THR A 108 -5.08 26.52 2.16
N ALA A 109 -5.97 25.52 2.12
CA ALA A 109 -6.02 24.55 1.03
C ALA A 109 -6.28 25.24 -0.33
N ARG A 110 -7.19 26.23 -0.40
CA ARG A 110 -7.44 26.98 -1.65
C ARG A 110 -6.24 27.79 -2.14
N ILE A 111 -5.47 28.37 -1.22
CA ILE A 111 -4.25 29.13 -1.56
C ILE A 111 -3.17 28.18 -2.08
N LEU A 112 -2.95 27.06 -1.39
CA LEU A 112 -1.89 26.11 -1.71
C LEU A 112 -2.20 25.24 -2.93
N LEU A 113 -3.45 24.82 -3.07
CA LEU A 113 -3.93 23.95 -4.15
C LEU A 113 -4.54 24.76 -5.28
N ARG A 114 -4.16 26.04 -5.45
CA ARG A 114 -4.69 26.91 -6.52
C ARG A 114 -4.76 26.09 -7.80
N ARG A 115 -5.99 25.84 -8.26
CA ARG A 115 -6.28 25.11 -9.50
C ARG A 115 -5.76 25.97 -10.65
N GLY A 116 -4.48 25.83 -10.97
CA GLY A 116 -3.94 26.23 -12.25
C GLY A 116 -4.60 25.35 -13.30
N GLY A 117 -5.38 25.97 -14.18
CA GLY A 117 -5.75 25.38 -15.45
C GLY A 117 -4.49 25.01 -16.22
N GLY A 118 -4.55 23.83 -16.82
CA GLY A 118 -3.51 23.11 -17.53
C GLY A 118 -4.01 21.69 -17.71
#